data_AF-A0A2N1PZ42-F1
#
_entry.id   AF-A0A2N1PZ42-F1
#
_cell.length_a   1.000
_cell.length_b   1.000
_cell.length_c   1.000
_cell.angle_alpha   90.00
_cell.angle_beta   90.00
_cell.angle_gamma   90.00
#
_symmetry.space_group_name_H-M   'P 1'
#
loop_
_entity.id
_entity.type
_entity.pdbx_description
1 polymer ?
#
loop_
_entity_poly.entity_id
_entity_poly.type
_entity_poly.pdbx_seq_one_letter_code
_entity_poly.pdbx_strand_id
1 'polypeptide(L)'
;MRTKIALLLMSVLTMLFIVACSPGAEFEFTQAIYATIDEQIALPSETTTNLTLKDSLVISELDFNVTWSSNNTAVISNSGIVTRPTFETGNVSVIMTATITMVDNEETTVDRPYTVVVIALPQVTFTVTFNSNGGSAVANVTAGQGTTISAPTAPTRAGYTFDGWYKEASLTTPWNFATDTVTAQTTLYAKWVAIVTYTVTFDPNNGSNTFTQTITQGGFATAPTAPVKPGYQFTNWQTTIGTV
;
A
#
# COMPACT_ATOMS: atom_id res chain seq x y z
N MET A 1 -27.19 -73.10 12.39
CA MET A 1 -27.63 -71.72 12.12
C MET A 1 -26.56 -70.78 12.69
N ARG A 2 -26.16 -69.75 11.93
CA ARG A 2 -25.20 -68.66 12.25
C ARG A 2 -23.72 -69.01 12.09
N THR A 3 -23.17 -68.98 10.86
CA THR A 3 -22.67 -67.84 10.05
C THR A 3 -21.36 -67.26 10.56
N LYS A 4 -20.25 -67.62 9.88
CA LYS A 4 -18.92 -66.98 9.99
C LYS A 4 -18.86 -65.84 8.98
N ILE A 5 -18.48 -64.64 9.41
CA ILE A 5 -18.04 -63.54 8.54
C ILE A 5 -16.55 -63.37 8.84
N ALA A 6 -15.71 -63.78 7.90
CA ALA A 6 -14.28 -63.50 7.91
C ALA A 6 -14.04 -62.35 6.93
N LEU A 7 -13.54 -61.25 7.48
CA LEU A 7 -13.16 -60.02 6.81
C LEU A 7 -11.90 -60.28 5.99
N LEU A 8 -11.99 -60.21 4.67
CA LEU A 8 -10.86 -60.36 3.75
C LEU A 8 -10.15 -59.00 3.62
N LEU A 9 -9.06 -58.80 4.36
CA LEU A 9 -8.11 -57.71 4.10
C LEU A 9 -7.37 -58.04 2.80
N MET A 10 -7.75 -57.36 1.72
CA MET A 10 -7.02 -57.41 0.46
C MET A 10 -5.83 -56.44 0.57
N SER A 11 -4.76 -56.93 1.17
CA SER A 11 -3.43 -56.31 1.09
C SER A 11 -2.98 -56.39 -0.36
N VAL A 12 -3.02 -55.25 -1.07
CA VAL A 12 -2.36 -55.13 -2.38
C VAL A 12 -0.87 -55.02 -2.08
N LEU A 13 -0.22 -56.18 -2.02
CA LEU A 13 1.22 -56.31 -2.13
C LEU A 13 1.59 -55.90 -3.56
N THR A 14 1.89 -54.62 -3.77
CA THR A 14 2.51 -54.14 -5.00
C THR A 14 3.89 -54.78 -5.11
N MET A 15 3.89 -55.93 -5.78
CA MET A 15 5.06 -56.72 -6.13
C MET A 15 6.00 -55.82 -6.95
N LEU A 16 7.19 -55.56 -6.39
CA LEU A 16 8.32 -55.03 -7.13
C LEU A 16 8.66 -56.07 -8.21
N PHE A 17 8.17 -55.88 -9.44
CA PHE A 17 8.62 -56.67 -10.57
C PHE A 17 10.01 -56.17 -10.96
N ILE A 18 11.03 -56.74 -10.33
CA ILE A 18 12.35 -56.79 -10.94
C ILE A 18 12.20 -57.79 -12.09
N VAL A 19 12.01 -57.27 -13.32
CA VAL A 19 12.13 -58.08 -14.54
C VAL A 19 13.61 -58.42 -14.69
N ALA A 20 14.06 -59.42 -13.94
CA ALA A 20 15.36 -60.04 -14.17
C ALA A 20 15.24 -61.05 -15.31
N CYS A 21 16.10 -60.86 -16.31
CA CYS A 21 16.38 -61.75 -17.45
C CYS A 21 15.65 -61.43 -18.78
N SER A 22 15.83 -60.20 -19.26
CA SER A 22 15.95 -59.88 -20.69
C SER A 22 17.06 -58.83 -20.84
N PRO A 23 18.04 -58.99 -21.73
CA PRO A 23 18.93 -57.89 -22.09
C PRO A 23 18.05 -56.75 -22.66
N GLY A 24 18.02 -55.61 -21.97
CA GLY A 24 17.23 -54.44 -22.37
C GLY A 24 15.92 -54.18 -21.60
N ALA A 25 15.73 -54.71 -20.39
CA ALA A 25 14.65 -54.23 -19.52
C ALA A 25 15.00 -52.81 -19.01
N GLU A 26 14.38 -51.80 -19.60
CA GLU A 26 14.46 -50.40 -19.14
C GLU A 26 13.78 -50.27 -17.77
N PHE A 27 14.41 -49.58 -16.83
CA PHE A 27 13.78 -49.28 -15.55
C PHE A 27 12.68 -48.24 -15.79
N GLU A 28 11.42 -48.59 -15.48
CA GLU A 28 10.31 -47.65 -15.50
C GLU A 28 9.88 -47.30 -14.06
N PHE A 29 9.74 -46.00 -13.79
CA PHE A 29 9.18 -45.52 -12.54
C PHE A 29 7.72 -45.99 -12.39
N THR A 30 7.41 -46.62 -11.26
CA THR A 30 6.02 -46.99 -10.93
C THR A 30 5.23 -45.79 -10.42
N GLN A 31 3.89 -45.84 -10.53
CA GLN A 31 3.01 -44.80 -9.97
C GLN A 31 3.23 -44.57 -8.48
N ALA A 32 3.60 -45.61 -7.72
CA ALA A 32 3.91 -45.50 -6.30
C ALA A 32 5.21 -44.71 -6.06
N ILE A 33 6.25 -44.94 -6.86
CA ILE A 33 7.50 -44.18 -6.78
C ILE A 33 7.24 -42.70 -7.11
N TYR A 34 6.47 -42.41 -8.15
CA TYR A 34 6.10 -41.02 -8.48
C TYR A 34 5.37 -40.31 -7.34
N ALA A 35 4.40 -40.97 -6.71
CA ALA A 35 3.68 -40.39 -5.58
C ALA A 35 4.61 -40.12 -4.37
N THR A 36 5.54 -41.04 -4.08
CA THR A 36 6.53 -40.84 -3.01
C THR A 36 7.53 -39.73 -3.34
N ILE A 37 7.98 -39.60 -4.60
CA ILE A 37 8.80 -38.46 -5.04
C ILE A 37 8.04 -37.17 -4.74
N ASP A 38 6.82 -37.04 -5.26
CA ASP A 38 6.02 -35.81 -5.11
C ASP A 38 5.77 -35.43 -3.66
N GLU A 39 5.53 -36.40 -2.78
CA GLU A 39 5.38 -36.16 -1.34
C GLU A 39 6.68 -35.68 -0.70
N GLN A 40 7.82 -36.27 -1.07
CA GLN A 40 9.10 -36.01 -0.42
C GLN A 40 9.81 -34.72 -0.87
N ILE A 41 9.54 -34.23 -2.08
CA ILE A 41 10.16 -33.01 -2.65
C ILE A 41 9.17 -31.89 -2.95
N ALA A 42 7.92 -32.00 -2.47
CA ALA A 42 6.91 -30.97 -2.65
C ALA A 42 7.43 -29.59 -2.23
N LEU A 43 7.20 -28.60 -3.11
CA LEU A 43 7.41 -27.19 -2.82
C LEU A 43 6.09 -26.52 -2.42
N PRO A 44 6.13 -25.44 -1.59
CA PRO A 44 4.93 -24.68 -1.29
C PRO A 44 4.39 -24.00 -2.55
N SER A 45 3.06 -23.85 -2.63
CA SER A 45 2.43 -23.15 -3.76
C SER A 45 2.77 -21.66 -3.81
N GLU A 46 3.10 -21.07 -2.66
CA GLU A 46 3.50 -19.66 -2.53
C GLU A 46 4.64 -19.52 -1.51
N THR A 47 5.50 -18.52 -1.68
CA THR A 47 6.57 -18.24 -0.71
C THR A 47 6.97 -16.77 -0.63
N THR A 48 7.48 -16.38 0.55
CA THR A 48 8.23 -15.14 0.78
C THR A 48 9.65 -15.39 1.30
N THR A 49 10.03 -16.66 1.47
CA THR A 49 11.31 -17.10 2.06
C THR A 49 12.01 -18.08 1.14
N ASN A 50 13.30 -18.31 1.37
CA ASN A 50 14.06 -19.33 0.64
C ASN A 50 13.38 -20.71 0.75
N LEU A 51 13.47 -21.47 -0.34
CA LEU A 51 13.00 -22.84 -0.41
C LEU A 51 14.03 -23.78 0.18
N THR A 52 13.57 -24.83 0.85
CA THR A 52 14.41 -25.96 1.24
C THR A 52 14.32 -27.01 0.14
N LEU A 53 15.38 -27.14 -0.65
CA LEU A 53 15.44 -28.10 -1.75
C LEU A 53 16.17 -29.35 -1.30
N LYS A 54 15.57 -30.54 -1.50
CA LYS A 54 16.27 -31.82 -1.30
C LYS A 54 17.22 -32.07 -2.46
N ASP A 55 18.39 -32.62 -2.14
CA ASP A 55 19.43 -33.03 -3.10
C ASP A 55 19.49 -34.56 -3.29
N SER A 56 18.77 -35.31 -2.46
CA SER A 56 18.79 -36.77 -2.44
C SER A 56 17.48 -37.35 -1.92
N LEU A 57 17.16 -38.57 -2.38
CA LEU A 57 15.99 -39.35 -1.95
C LEU A 57 16.39 -40.82 -1.79
N VAL A 58 15.72 -41.49 -0.86
CA VAL A 58 15.76 -42.95 -0.73
C VAL A 58 14.31 -43.44 -0.77
N ILE A 59 13.97 -44.25 -1.77
CA ILE A 59 12.61 -44.76 -1.99
C ILE A 59 12.69 -46.24 -2.29
N SER A 60 12.07 -47.07 -1.43
CA SER A 60 12.04 -48.53 -1.62
C SER A 60 13.43 -49.15 -1.87
N GLU A 61 14.42 -48.74 -1.07
CA GLU A 61 15.83 -49.18 -1.15
C GLU A 61 16.58 -48.70 -2.41
N LEU A 62 15.99 -47.80 -3.20
CA LEU A 62 16.66 -47.13 -4.32
C LEU A 62 17.13 -45.74 -3.90
N ASP A 63 18.36 -45.40 -4.29
CA ASP A 63 18.95 -44.08 -4.08
C ASP A 63 18.82 -43.20 -5.32
N PHE A 64 18.43 -41.94 -5.10
CA PHE A 64 18.29 -40.95 -6.16
C PHE A 64 19.01 -39.65 -5.81
N ASN A 65 19.69 -39.09 -6.80
CA ASN A 65 20.16 -37.71 -6.76
C ASN A 65 19.06 -36.78 -7.27
N VAL A 66 18.91 -35.62 -6.64
CA VAL A 66 17.96 -34.59 -7.05
C VAL A 66 18.72 -33.32 -7.37
N THR A 67 18.55 -32.83 -8.60
CA THR A 67 19.06 -31.53 -9.01
C THR A 67 17.90 -30.60 -9.36
N TRP A 68 18.11 -29.29 -9.19
CA TRP A 68 17.05 -28.30 -9.38
C TRP A 68 17.42 -27.27 -10.43
N SER A 69 16.45 -26.92 -11.27
CA SER A 69 16.55 -25.83 -12.22
C SER A 69 15.36 -24.88 -12.06
N SER A 70 15.63 -23.59 -12.16
CA SER A 70 14.61 -22.53 -12.15
C SER A 70 14.45 -21.97 -13.56
N ASN A 71 13.21 -21.75 -14.00
CA ASN A 71 12.95 -21.01 -15.23
C ASN A 71 13.18 -19.49 -15.08
N ASN A 72 13.35 -18.99 -13.84
CA ASN A 72 13.62 -17.59 -13.55
C ASN A 72 14.54 -17.44 -12.33
N THR A 73 15.85 -17.58 -12.59
CA THR A 73 16.90 -17.52 -11.55
C THR A 73 17.04 -16.17 -10.86
N ALA A 74 16.47 -15.10 -11.44
CA ALA A 74 16.43 -13.79 -10.82
C ALA A 74 15.40 -13.71 -9.67
N VAL A 75 14.40 -14.60 -9.65
CA VAL A 75 13.34 -14.64 -8.61
C VAL A 75 13.53 -15.83 -7.67
N ILE A 76 13.84 -17.02 -8.18
CA ILE A 76 14.25 -18.17 -7.36
C ILE A 76 15.49 -18.79 -7.99
N SER A 77 16.62 -18.82 -7.28
CA SER A 77 17.84 -19.47 -7.78
C SER A 77 17.69 -21.00 -7.81
N ASN A 78 18.60 -21.68 -8.53
CA ASN A 78 18.64 -23.15 -8.55
C ASN A 78 18.93 -23.77 -7.16
N SER A 79 19.43 -22.97 -6.20
CA SER A 79 19.64 -23.38 -4.81
C SER A 79 18.48 -22.99 -3.88
N GLY A 80 17.37 -22.50 -4.43
CA GLY A 80 16.17 -22.14 -3.66
C GLY A 80 16.24 -20.77 -2.98
N ILE A 81 17.24 -19.93 -3.31
CA ILE A 81 17.30 -18.57 -2.77
C ILE A 81 16.24 -17.71 -3.46
N VAL A 82 15.34 -17.12 -2.68
CA VAL A 82 14.22 -16.32 -3.16
C VAL A 82 14.58 -14.83 -3.11
N THR A 83 14.47 -14.18 -4.27
CA THR A 83 14.49 -12.72 -4.39
C THR A 83 13.08 -12.24 -4.67
N ARG A 84 12.51 -11.49 -3.72
CA ARG A 84 11.12 -11.03 -3.83
C ARG A 84 11.00 -9.92 -4.89
N PRO A 85 9.98 -9.99 -5.77
CA PRO A 85 9.69 -8.90 -6.71
C PRO A 85 9.20 -7.64 -5.97
N THR A 86 9.29 -6.48 -6.63
CA THR A 86 8.75 -5.22 -6.07
C THR A 86 7.24 -5.24 -6.06
N PHE A 87 6.63 -4.34 -5.27
CA PHE A 87 5.18 -4.17 -5.24
C PHE A 87 4.60 -3.91 -6.65
N GLU A 88 5.29 -3.09 -7.45
CA GLU A 88 4.86 -2.70 -8.80
C GLU A 88 4.92 -3.86 -9.79
N THR A 89 5.86 -4.78 -9.60
CA THR A 89 5.97 -5.99 -10.42
C THR A 89 4.84 -6.98 -10.09
N GLY A 90 4.40 -6.99 -8.83
CA GLY A 90 3.42 -7.94 -8.33
C GLY A 90 4.02 -9.34 -8.16
N ASN A 91 3.14 -10.29 -7.81
CA ASN A 91 3.56 -11.67 -7.58
C ASN A 91 4.07 -12.32 -8.88
N VAL A 92 5.11 -13.14 -8.76
CA VAL A 92 5.73 -13.83 -9.91
C VAL A 92 5.66 -15.33 -9.72
N SER A 93 5.13 -16.04 -10.72
CA SER A 93 5.16 -17.50 -10.78
C SER A 93 6.49 -17.97 -11.37
N VAL A 94 7.15 -18.89 -10.66
CA VAL A 94 8.38 -19.55 -11.07
C VAL A 94 8.15 -21.05 -11.14
N ILE A 95 8.66 -21.69 -12.17
CA ILE A 95 8.66 -23.15 -12.29
C ILE A 95 10.04 -23.64 -11.84
N MET A 96 10.04 -24.37 -10.74
CA MET A 96 11.19 -25.14 -10.26
C MET A 96 11.05 -26.57 -10.77
N THR A 97 11.99 -27.03 -11.57
CA THR A 97 12.02 -28.41 -12.05
C THR A 97 13.06 -29.19 -11.27
N ALA A 98 12.63 -30.22 -10.55
CA ALA A 98 13.51 -31.22 -10.00
C ALA A 98 13.80 -32.28 -11.06
N THR A 99 15.07 -32.53 -11.34
CA THR A 99 15.54 -33.68 -12.13
C THR A 99 16.04 -34.73 -11.15
N ILE A 100 15.33 -35.84 -11.09
CA ILE A 100 15.63 -36.99 -10.23
C ILE A 100 16.37 -38.02 -11.09
N THR A 101 17.55 -38.41 -10.65
CA THR A 101 18.42 -39.38 -11.35
C THR A 101 18.69 -40.56 -10.43
N MET A 102 18.47 -41.79 -10.89
CA MET A 102 18.87 -42.99 -10.14
C MET A 102 20.38 -43.08 -10.02
N VAL A 103 20.88 -43.36 -8.82
CA VAL A 103 22.32 -43.50 -8.57
C VAL A 103 22.90 -44.72 -9.29
N ASP A 104 22.20 -45.85 -9.25
CA ASP A 104 22.68 -47.10 -9.86
C ASP A 104 22.48 -47.16 -11.39
N ASN A 105 21.75 -46.20 -11.96
CA ASN A 105 21.47 -46.13 -13.39
C ASN A 105 21.23 -44.67 -13.83
N GLU A 106 22.33 -43.93 -14.01
CA GLU A 106 22.34 -42.48 -14.28
C GLU A 106 21.60 -42.07 -15.58
N GLU A 107 21.33 -43.01 -16.49
CA GLU A 107 20.58 -42.75 -17.72
C GLU A 107 19.07 -42.58 -17.45
N THR A 108 18.58 -43.09 -16.32
CA THR A 108 17.17 -42.99 -15.96
C THR A 108 16.90 -41.75 -15.12
N THR A 109 16.24 -40.77 -15.75
CA THR A 109 15.86 -39.51 -15.11
C THR A 109 14.38 -39.23 -15.20
N VAL A 110 13.82 -38.54 -14.21
CA VAL A 110 12.48 -37.95 -14.26
C VAL A 110 12.54 -36.48 -13.88
N ASP A 111 11.89 -35.65 -14.68
CA ASP A 111 11.65 -34.24 -14.38
C ASP A 111 10.29 -34.03 -13.71
N ARG A 112 10.28 -33.30 -12.60
CA ARG A 112 9.08 -32.91 -11.84
C ARG A 112 9.00 -31.39 -11.73
N PRO A 113 8.06 -30.74 -12.44
CA PRO A 113 7.88 -29.30 -12.35
C PRO A 113 6.96 -28.92 -11.17
N TYR A 114 7.38 -27.92 -10.40
CA TYR A 114 6.63 -27.32 -9.32
C TYR A 114 6.45 -25.82 -9.60
N THR A 115 5.21 -25.36 -9.61
CA THR A 115 4.92 -23.92 -9.73
C THR A 115 4.90 -23.30 -8.34
N VAL A 116 5.78 -22.33 -8.11
CA VAL A 116 5.87 -21.56 -6.87
C VAL A 116 5.58 -20.10 -7.18
N VAL A 117 4.60 -19.51 -6.48
CA VAL A 117 4.33 -18.07 -6.57
C VAL A 117 5.17 -17.33 -5.52
N VAL A 118 6.09 -16.49 -5.97
CA VAL A 118 6.81 -15.60 -5.05
C VAL A 118 5.99 -14.34 -4.83
N ILE A 119 5.66 -14.09 -3.56
CA ILE A 119 4.85 -12.94 -3.16
C ILE A 119 5.71 -11.68 -3.13
N ALA A 120 5.26 -10.65 -3.87
CA ALA A 120 5.92 -9.35 -3.94
C ALA A 120 6.09 -8.69 -2.58
N LEU A 121 7.05 -7.79 -2.48
CA LEU A 121 7.19 -6.90 -1.32
C LEU A 121 5.90 -6.09 -1.13
N PRO A 122 5.45 -5.87 0.12
CA PRO A 122 4.30 -5.01 0.37
C PRO A 122 4.61 -3.57 -0.07
N GLN A 123 3.57 -2.84 -0.45
CA GLN A 123 3.69 -1.41 -0.69
C GLN A 123 4.10 -0.69 0.60
N VAL A 124 5.14 0.14 0.53
CA VAL A 124 5.51 1.03 1.63
C VAL A 124 4.61 2.26 1.59
N THR A 125 3.91 2.53 2.69
CA THR A 125 2.99 3.68 2.80
C THR A 125 3.28 4.50 4.05
N PHE A 126 3.03 5.80 3.98
CA PHE A 126 3.16 6.73 5.11
C PHE A 126 1.88 7.54 5.30
N THR A 127 1.68 7.98 6.54
CA THR A 127 0.56 8.86 6.90
C THR A 127 1.00 10.32 6.80
N VAL A 128 0.18 11.12 6.13
CA VAL A 128 0.26 12.58 6.16
C VAL A 128 -0.80 13.10 7.11
N THR A 129 -0.35 13.76 8.17
CA THR A 129 -1.19 14.38 9.19
C THR A 129 -1.36 15.86 8.89
N PHE A 130 -2.58 16.37 9.03
CA PHE A 130 -2.87 17.78 8.80
C PHE A 130 -3.10 18.50 10.13
N ASN A 131 -2.15 19.34 10.52
CA ASN A 131 -2.30 20.26 11.63
C ASN A 131 -2.91 21.58 11.14
N SER A 132 -4.22 21.74 11.34
CA SER A 132 -4.96 22.93 10.92
C SER A 132 -4.59 24.22 11.68
N ASN A 133 -3.69 24.18 12.67
CA ASN A 133 -3.25 25.35 13.44
C ASN A 133 -4.41 26.23 13.93
N GLY A 134 -5.42 25.59 14.54
CA GLY A 134 -6.61 26.25 15.07
C GLY A 134 -7.75 26.45 14.06
N GLY A 135 -7.63 25.97 12.82
CA GLY A 135 -8.75 25.83 11.90
C GLY A 135 -9.57 24.55 12.11
N SER A 136 -10.59 24.34 11.28
CA SER A 136 -11.41 23.13 11.25
C SER A 136 -10.56 21.87 11.02
N ALA A 137 -11.00 20.73 11.56
CA ALA A 137 -10.30 19.47 11.44
C ALA A 137 -10.19 19.01 9.98
N VAL A 138 -9.06 18.39 9.63
CA VAL A 138 -8.79 17.80 8.33
C VAL A 138 -8.34 16.36 8.56
N ALA A 139 -8.96 15.43 7.85
CA ALA A 139 -8.64 14.01 7.99
C ALA A 139 -7.22 13.72 7.47
N ASN A 140 -6.51 12.85 8.16
CA ASN A 140 -5.22 12.35 7.70
C ASN A 140 -5.40 11.50 6.43
N VAL A 141 -4.34 11.41 5.63
CA VAL A 141 -4.32 10.58 4.43
C VAL A 141 -3.13 9.62 4.46
N THR A 142 -3.28 8.45 3.85
CA THR A 142 -2.19 7.49 3.63
C THR A 142 -1.77 7.52 2.18
N ALA A 143 -0.48 7.55 1.92
CA ALA A 143 0.09 7.61 0.58
C ALA A 143 1.26 6.62 0.43
N GLY A 144 1.46 6.10 -0.79
CA GLY A 144 2.63 5.30 -1.11
C GLY A 144 3.91 6.14 -1.03
N GLN A 145 5.02 5.50 -0.63
CA GLN A 145 6.32 6.15 -0.63
C GLN A 145 6.66 6.69 -2.02
N GLY A 146 7.13 7.93 -2.11
CA GLY A 146 7.48 8.59 -3.36
C GLY A 146 6.28 9.08 -4.18
N THR A 147 5.05 8.97 -3.67
CA THR A 147 3.85 9.45 -4.37
C THR A 147 3.40 10.82 -3.88
N THR A 148 2.73 11.58 -4.75
CA THR A 148 2.05 12.85 -4.39
C THR A 148 0.71 12.57 -3.70
N ILE A 149 0.22 13.53 -2.92
CA ILE A 149 -1.14 13.51 -2.37
C ILE A 149 -2.00 14.61 -2.99
N SER A 150 -3.32 14.41 -3.03
CA SER A 150 -4.25 15.47 -3.40
C SER A 150 -4.42 16.48 -2.25
N ALA A 151 -4.61 17.76 -2.59
CA ALA A 151 -4.91 18.77 -1.59
C ALA A 151 -6.26 18.46 -0.91
N PRO A 152 -6.35 18.52 0.43
CA PRO A 152 -7.63 18.41 1.10
C PRO A 152 -8.47 19.68 0.85
N THR A 153 -9.76 19.60 1.14
CA THR A 153 -10.59 20.80 1.25
C THR A 153 -9.95 21.77 2.24
N ALA A 154 -9.83 23.04 1.84
CA ALA A 154 -9.23 24.06 2.69
C ALA A 154 -10.01 24.16 4.02
N PRO A 155 -9.32 24.08 5.17
CA PRO A 155 -9.97 24.28 6.45
C PRO A 155 -10.46 25.72 6.58
N THR A 156 -11.32 25.97 7.58
CA THR A 156 -11.79 27.32 7.92
C THR A 156 -11.35 27.73 9.31
N ARG A 157 -11.11 29.03 9.51
CA ARG A 157 -10.77 29.63 10.81
C ARG A 157 -11.37 31.03 10.91
N ALA A 158 -12.19 31.27 11.93
CA ALA A 158 -12.88 32.55 12.11
C ALA A 158 -11.87 33.71 12.25
N GLY A 159 -12.05 34.77 11.45
CA GLY A 159 -11.17 35.93 11.42
C GLY A 159 -9.88 35.75 10.60
N TYR A 160 -9.74 34.67 9.84
CA TYR A 160 -8.56 34.39 9.01
C TYR A 160 -8.92 33.87 7.62
N THR A 161 -8.06 34.11 6.65
CA THR A 161 -8.04 33.43 5.35
C THR A 161 -6.96 32.34 5.34
N PHE A 162 -7.27 31.20 4.73
CA PHE A 162 -6.31 30.09 4.58
C PHE A 162 -5.28 30.42 3.49
N ASP A 163 -4.00 30.37 3.83
CA ASP A 163 -2.89 30.72 2.93
C ASP A 163 -2.23 29.49 2.29
N GLY A 164 -2.38 28.31 2.91
CA GLY A 164 -1.83 27.06 2.38
C GLY A 164 -1.30 26.11 3.46
N TRP A 165 -0.78 24.98 2.99
CA TRP A 165 -0.13 23.96 3.82
C TRP A 165 1.39 24.10 3.72
N TYR A 166 2.08 23.96 4.85
CA TYR A 166 3.52 24.13 4.97
C TYR A 166 4.17 22.89 5.59
N LYS A 167 5.44 22.62 5.24
CA LYS A 167 6.15 21.39 5.63
C LYS A 167 6.58 21.37 7.10
N GLU A 168 6.56 22.53 7.75
CA GLU A 168 7.01 22.69 9.12
C GLU A 168 6.21 23.76 9.88
N ALA A 169 6.28 23.70 11.21
CA ALA A 169 5.54 24.59 12.09
C ALA A 169 5.97 26.07 12.00
N SER A 170 7.16 26.38 11.47
CA SER A 170 7.62 27.75 11.22
C SER A 170 6.96 28.40 10.00
N LEU A 171 6.21 27.64 9.19
CA LEU A 171 5.43 28.13 8.07
C LEU A 171 6.27 28.87 7.01
N THR A 172 7.46 28.34 6.73
CA THR A 172 8.44 28.95 5.81
C THR A 172 8.44 28.30 4.43
N THR A 173 8.26 26.97 4.37
CA THR A 173 8.31 26.16 3.16
C THR A 173 6.90 25.66 2.82
N PRO A 174 6.26 26.15 1.75
CA PRO A 174 4.98 25.63 1.33
C PRO A 174 5.11 24.19 0.84
N TRP A 175 4.08 23.39 1.08
CA TRP A 175 3.91 22.08 0.44
C TRP A 175 3.22 22.26 -0.90
N ASN A 176 3.85 21.76 -1.97
CA ASN A 176 3.30 21.78 -3.31
C ASN A 176 2.70 20.41 -3.66
N PHE A 177 1.37 20.31 -3.64
CA PHE A 177 0.63 19.06 -3.93
C PHE A 177 0.86 18.50 -5.34
N ALA A 178 1.38 19.29 -6.28
CA ALA A 178 1.68 18.83 -7.63
C ALA A 178 3.07 18.17 -7.78
N THR A 179 4.02 18.47 -6.88
CA THR A 179 5.43 18.05 -7.04
C THR A 179 6.03 17.40 -5.81
N ASP A 180 5.55 17.73 -4.62
CA ASP A 180 6.07 17.15 -3.39
C ASP A 180 5.51 15.74 -3.17
N THR A 181 6.42 14.82 -2.84
CA THR A 181 6.11 13.41 -2.64
C THR A 181 6.29 13.01 -1.19
N VAL A 182 5.47 12.05 -0.73
CA VAL A 182 5.54 11.52 0.63
C VAL A 182 6.65 10.49 0.75
N THR A 183 7.71 10.78 1.50
CA THR A 183 8.86 9.86 1.68
C THR A 183 8.99 9.31 3.11
N ALA A 184 8.22 9.87 4.05
CA ALA A 184 8.13 9.46 5.45
C ALA A 184 6.83 9.98 6.07
N GLN A 185 6.58 9.62 7.33
CA GLN A 185 5.50 10.21 8.13
C GLN A 185 5.66 11.74 8.13
N THR A 186 4.63 12.46 7.66
CA THR A 186 4.72 13.90 7.41
C THR A 186 3.57 14.61 8.13
N THR A 187 3.85 15.75 8.74
CA THR A 187 2.81 16.65 9.26
C THR A 187 2.84 17.93 8.46
N LEU A 188 1.71 18.30 7.86
CA LEU A 188 1.53 19.57 7.17
C LEU A 188 0.81 20.57 8.07
N TYR A 189 1.27 21.82 8.05
CA TYR A 189 0.81 22.87 8.94
C TYR A 189 0.07 23.95 8.16
N ALA A 190 -1.16 24.26 8.56
CA ALA A 190 -1.94 25.31 7.93
C ALA A 190 -1.37 26.69 8.29
N LYS A 191 -1.20 27.54 7.28
CA LYS A 191 -0.91 28.96 7.46
C LYS A 191 -2.16 29.80 7.25
N TRP A 192 -2.26 30.86 8.04
CA TRP A 192 -3.43 31.72 8.12
C TRP A 192 -3.00 33.18 8.00
N VAL A 193 -3.78 33.98 7.27
CA VAL A 193 -3.64 35.44 7.21
C VAL A 193 -4.83 36.06 7.92
N ALA A 194 -4.58 36.96 8.88
CA ALA A 194 -5.65 37.60 9.64
C ALA A 194 -6.49 38.50 8.72
N ILE A 195 -7.81 38.40 8.85
CA ILE A 195 -8.74 39.30 8.17
C ILE A 195 -8.75 40.61 8.96
N VAL A 196 -8.23 41.67 8.34
CA VAL A 196 -8.26 43.03 8.92
C VAL A 196 -9.64 43.63 8.67
N THR A 197 -10.29 44.08 9.74
CA THR A 197 -11.59 44.76 9.68
C THR A 197 -11.50 46.15 10.29
N TYR A 198 -12.37 47.04 9.81
CA TYR A 198 -12.53 48.40 10.29
C TYR A 198 -14.00 48.65 10.64
N THR A 199 -14.24 49.37 11.73
CA THR A 199 -15.57 49.86 12.07
C THR A 199 -15.73 51.27 11.51
N VAL A 200 -16.70 51.45 10.62
CA VAL A 200 -17.12 52.76 10.12
C VAL A 200 -18.32 53.21 10.94
N THR A 201 -18.21 54.38 11.55
CA THR A 201 -19.27 54.99 12.36
C THR A 201 -19.84 56.19 11.62
N PHE A 202 -21.14 56.17 11.39
CA PHE A 202 -21.93 57.29 10.89
C PHE A 202 -22.56 58.02 12.07
N ASP A 203 -22.02 59.19 12.39
CA ASP A 203 -22.55 60.08 13.41
C ASP A 203 -23.49 61.12 12.78
N PRO A 204 -24.80 61.07 13.05
CA PRO A 204 -25.77 62.02 12.50
C PRO A 204 -25.79 63.38 13.23
N ASN A 205 -24.86 63.65 14.16
CA ASN A 205 -24.74 64.90 14.91
C ASN A 205 -26.06 65.33 15.56
N ASN A 206 -26.59 64.44 16.42
CA ASN A 206 -27.87 64.58 17.13
C ASN A 206 -29.13 64.57 16.24
N GLY A 207 -29.01 64.23 14.96
CA GLY A 207 -30.14 64.10 14.02
C GLY A 207 -30.77 62.71 13.94
N SER A 208 -30.18 61.68 14.55
CA SER A 208 -30.72 60.31 14.64
C SER A 208 -29.84 59.45 15.57
N ASN A 209 -30.06 58.14 15.58
CA ASN A 209 -29.16 57.17 16.21
C ASN A 209 -27.89 57.00 15.37
N THR A 210 -26.75 56.80 16.03
CA THR A 210 -25.50 56.38 15.39
C THR A 210 -25.66 55.03 14.70
N PHE A 211 -25.08 54.91 13.52
CA PHE A 211 -25.06 53.66 12.75
C PHE A 211 -23.62 53.22 12.54
N THR A 212 -23.32 51.96 12.81
CA THR A 212 -21.98 51.40 12.61
C THR A 212 -22.01 50.26 11.61
N GLN A 213 -20.94 50.14 10.83
CA GLN A 213 -20.73 49.05 9.90
C GLN A 213 -19.31 48.52 10.01
N THR A 214 -19.16 47.21 10.10
CA THR A 214 -17.84 46.55 9.99
C THR A 214 -17.57 46.23 8.53
N ILE A 215 -16.43 46.70 8.02
CA ILE A 215 -15.92 46.41 6.69
C ILE A 215 -14.58 45.69 6.79
N THR A 216 -14.25 44.89 5.78
CA THR A 216 -12.88 44.37 5.62
C THR A 216 -11.97 45.44 5.04
N GLN A 217 -10.65 45.30 5.22
CA GLN A 217 -9.68 46.18 4.60
C GLN A 217 -9.89 46.29 3.09
N GLY A 218 -9.97 47.53 2.59
CA GLY A 218 -10.29 47.83 1.17
C GLY A 218 -11.77 47.74 0.81
N GLY A 219 -12.64 47.34 1.74
CA GLY A 219 -14.09 47.35 1.57
C GLY A 219 -14.69 48.75 1.60
N PHE A 220 -15.90 48.89 1.05
CA PHE A 220 -16.67 50.13 1.07
C PHE A 220 -17.78 50.06 2.09
N ALA A 221 -17.93 51.13 2.88
CA ALA A 221 -19.12 51.28 3.71
C ALA A 221 -20.31 51.76 2.87
N THR A 222 -21.51 51.26 3.18
CA THR A 222 -22.76 51.75 2.59
C THR A 222 -23.35 52.81 3.49
N ALA A 223 -23.60 54.00 2.93
CA ALA A 223 -24.20 55.10 3.69
C ALA A 223 -25.62 54.71 4.18
N PRO A 224 -25.95 54.96 5.46
CA PRO A 224 -27.30 54.77 5.96
C PRO A 224 -28.25 55.82 5.36
N THR A 225 -29.55 55.64 5.59
CA THR A 225 -30.57 56.64 5.23
C THR A 225 -30.23 58.00 5.83
N ALA A 226 -30.53 59.07 5.10
CA ALA A 226 -30.27 60.44 5.53
C ALA A 226 -30.88 60.72 6.93
N PRO A 227 -30.12 61.27 7.89
CA PRO A 227 -30.61 61.57 9.22
C PRO A 227 -31.59 62.75 9.22
N VAL A 228 -32.45 62.82 10.23
CA VAL A 228 -33.51 63.84 10.34
C VAL A 228 -33.29 64.69 11.58
N LYS A 229 -32.69 65.88 11.38
CA LYS A 229 -32.52 66.86 12.46
C LYS A 229 -33.55 67.99 12.32
N PRO A 230 -34.47 68.20 13.28
CA PRO A 230 -35.47 69.27 13.20
C PRO A 230 -34.85 70.64 12.93
N GLY A 231 -35.34 71.34 11.92
CA GLY A 231 -34.84 72.66 11.50
C GLY A 231 -33.62 72.64 10.55
N TYR A 232 -33.17 71.47 10.10
CA TYR A 232 -32.03 71.31 9.19
C TYR A 232 -32.38 70.41 7.98
N GLN A 233 -31.76 70.66 6.83
CA GLN A 233 -31.80 69.78 5.66
C GLN A 233 -30.47 69.01 5.56
N PHE A 234 -30.53 67.69 5.40
CA PHE A 234 -29.35 66.88 5.16
C PHE A 234 -28.82 67.11 3.74
N THR A 235 -27.52 67.35 3.60
CA THR A 235 -26.87 67.59 2.30
C THR A 235 -25.95 66.43 1.92
N ASN A 236 -25.01 66.05 2.78
CA ASN A 236 -24.13 64.91 2.57
C ASN A 236 -23.52 64.39 3.89
N TRP A 237 -22.91 63.21 3.78
CA TRP A 237 -22.00 62.70 4.80
C TRP A 237 -20.60 63.27 4.57
N GLN A 238 -19.92 63.66 5.65
CA GLN A 238 -18.52 64.09 5.61
C GLN A 238 -17.65 63.09 6.37
N THR A 239 -16.47 62.80 5.84
CA THR A 239 -15.51 61.89 6.46
C THR A 239 -14.51 62.65 7.31
N THR A 240 -14.42 62.29 8.58
CA THR A 240 -13.29 62.67 9.46
C THR A 240 -12.50 61.40 9.71
N ILE A 241 -11.22 61.38 9.29
CA ILE A 241 -10.33 60.27 9.67
C ILE A 241 -9.89 60.54 11.11
N GLY A 242 -10.38 59.74 12.05
CA GLY A 242 -9.80 59.68 13.38
C GLY A 242 -8.40 59.09 13.29
N THR A 243 -7.40 59.79 13.80
CA THR A 243 -6.08 59.20 14.02
C THR A 243 -6.22 58.07 15.04
N VAL A 244 -5.76 56.87 14.67
CA VAL A 244 -5.64 55.71 15.57
C VAL A 244 -4.48 55.93 16.53
#